data_AF-A0A7Z1HPT9-F1
#
_entry.id   AF-A0A7Z1HPT9-F1
#
_cell.length_a   1.000
_cell.length_b   1.000
_cell.length_c   1.000
_cell.angle_alpha   90.00
_cell.angle_beta   90.00
_cell.angle_gamma   90.00
#
_symmetry.space_group_name_H-M   'P 1'
#
loop_
_entity.id
_entity.type
_entity.pdbx_description
1 polymer ?
#
loop_
_entity_poly.entity_id
_entity_poly.type
_entity_poly.pdbx_seq_one_letter_code
_entity_poly.pdbx_strand_id
1 'polypeptide(L)' 'TRSVKAVMGRKSNGNPEKALNFLTPHQKWGIHSTYSDNLLMLTLSRGGPIVWMSETDAKDLGIEDNDWIEVFN' A
#
# COMPACT_ATOMS: atom_id res chain seq x y z
N THR A 1 1.24 -6.07 15.99
CA THR A 1 2.69 -5.79 16.08
C THR A 1 3.57 -7.03 16.26
N ARG A 2 3.05 -8.26 16.47
CA ARG A 2 3.91 -9.46 16.59
C ARG A 2 4.54 -9.89 15.26
N SER A 3 3.82 -9.76 14.15
CA SER A 3 4.25 -10.18 12.81
C SER A 3 5.54 -9.48 12.37
N VAL A 4 5.62 -8.16 12.52
CA VAL A 4 6.74 -7.34 12.00
C VAL A 4 8.12 -7.62 12.64
N LYS A 5 8.19 -8.30 13.80
CA LYS A 5 9.45 -8.49 14.55
C LYS A 5 10.52 -9.25 13.76
N ALA A 6 10.11 -10.12 12.84
CA ALA A 6 11.04 -10.93 12.05
C ALA A 6 11.78 -10.11 10.99
N VAL A 7 11.20 -8.99 10.53
CA VAL A 7 11.65 -8.27 9.33
C VAL A 7 11.97 -6.79 9.57
N MET A 8 11.37 -6.14 10.57
CA MET A 8 11.55 -4.72 10.83
C MET A 8 13.02 -4.39 11.12
N GLY A 9 13.58 -3.44 10.37
CA GLY A 9 14.99 -3.05 10.45
C GLY A 9 15.99 -4.11 9.99
N ARG A 10 15.53 -5.23 9.40
CA ARG A 10 16.41 -6.32 8.92
C ARG A 10 16.72 -6.22 7.42
N LYS A 11 15.81 -5.65 6.62
CA LYS A 11 15.92 -5.54 5.16
C LYS A 11 15.57 -4.12 4.70
N SER A 12 16.41 -3.15 5.05
CA SER A 12 16.19 -1.75 4.66
C SER A 12 16.41 -1.56 3.17
N ASN A 13 15.56 -0.74 2.54
CA ASN A 13 15.74 -0.20 1.20
C ASN A 13 16.33 1.22 1.19
N GLY A 14 16.83 1.69 2.34
CA GLY A 14 17.37 3.04 2.52
C GLY A 14 16.37 4.10 3.02
N ASN A 15 15.07 3.76 3.12
CA ASN A 15 14.02 4.66 3.60
C ASN A 15 13.52 4.29 5.01
N PRO A 16 12.85 5.20 5.74
CA PRO A 16 12.25 4.91 7.04
C PRO A 16 11.18 3.80 6.98
N GLU A 17 11.00 3.06 8.09
CA GLU A 17 10.01 2.00 8.22
C GLU A 17 9.02 2.32 9.36
N LYS A 18 7.71 2.06 9.15
CA LYS A 18 6.68 2.24 10.18
C LYS A 18 5.69 1.08 10.19
N ALA A 19 5.43 0.52 11.37
CA ALA A 19 4.46 -0.55 11.54
C ALA A 19 3.04 0.02 11.62
N LEU A 20 2.16 -0.38 10.70
CA LEU A 20 0.76 0.04 10.61
C LEU A 20 -0.20 -1.15 10.64
N ASN A 21 -1.49 -0.90 10.83
CA ASN A 21 -2.52 -1.94 10.67
C ASN A 21 -2.86 -2.10 9.19
N PHE A 22 -2.85 -3.34 8.67
CA PHE A 22 -3.11 -3.62 7.26
C PHE A 22 -4.57 -4.03 7.06
N LEU A 23 -5.43 -3.05 6.77
CA LEU A 23 -6.84 -3.27 6.50
C LEU A 23 -7.08 -3.50 4.99
N THR A 24 -7.92 -4.48 4.65
CA THR A 24 -8.23 -4.84 3.25
C THR A 24 -9.73 -4.77 2.96
N PRO A 25 -10.35 -3.57 3.00
CA PRO A 25 -11.75 -3.42 2.61
C PRO A 25 -11.92 -3.77 1.12
N HIS A 26 -13.13 -4.15 0.74
CA HIS A 26 -13.43 -4.44 -0.66
C HIS A 26 -13.33 -3.16 -1.51
N GLN A 27 -12.73 -3.28 -2.69
CA GLN A 27 -12.51 -2.14 -3.59
C GLN A 27 -13.79 -1.70 -4.30
N LYS A 28 -13.83 -0.43 -4.72
CA LYS A 28 -14.90 0.13 -5.56
C LYS A 28 -14.78 -0.29 -7.04
N TRP A 29 -13.58 -0.62 -7.49
CA TRP A 29 -13.22 -0.76 -8.92
C TRP A 29 -13.14 -2.22 -9.39
N GLY A 30 -13.88 -3.11 -8.74
CA GLY A 30 -13.91 -4.52 -9.11
C GLY A 30 -14.67 -5.35 -8.08
N ILE A 31 -14.93 -6.61 -8.41
CA ILE A 31 -15.54 -7.58 -7.50
C ILE A 31 -14.47 -8.63 -7.20
N HIS A 32 -13.84 -8.52 -6.03
CA HIS A 32 -12.62 -9.27 -5.71
C HIS A 32 -11.54 -9.01 -6.78
N SER A 33 -11.02 -10.06 -7.43
CA SER A 33 -10.11 -9.95 -8.57
C SER A 33 -10.81 -9.83 -9.91
N THR A 34 -12.11 -10.13 -10.00
CA THR A 34 -12.88 -9.96 -11.24
C THR A 34 -12.99 -8.47 -11.55
N TYR A 35 -12.68 -8.12 -12.81
CA TYR A 35 -12.51 -6.75 -13.32
C TYR A 35 -11.29 -5.99 -12.83
N SER A 36 -10.39 -6.59 -12.04
CA SER A 36 -9.16 -5.91 -11.61
C SER A 36 -8.20 -5.59 -12.77
N ASP A 37 -8.27 -6.35 -13.84
CA ASP A 37 -7.53 -6.18 -15.10
C ASP A 37 -8.36 -5.50 -16.20
N ASN A 38 -9.61 -5.12 -15.91
CA ASN A 38 -10.47 -4.47 -16.88
C ASN A 38 -9.98 -3.03 -17.13
N LEU A 39 -9.69 -2.71 -18.40
CA LEU A 39 -9.14 -1.40 -18.77
C LEU A 39 -9.99 -0.20 -18.32
N LEU A 40 -11.33 -0.31 -18.35
CA LEU A 40 -12.21 0.75 -17.89
C LEU A 40 -12.08 0.96 -16.38
N MET A 41 -12.03 -0.12 -15.60
CA MET A 41 -11.85 -0.03 -14.15
C MET A 41 -10.47 0.49 -13.79
N LEU A 42 -9.42 0.08 -14.50
CA LEU A 42 -8.07 0.61 -14.34
C LEU A 42 -8.01 2.12 -14.62
N THR A 43 -8.72 2.57 -15.67
CA THR A 43 -8.76 3.98 -16.08
C THR A 43 -9.53 4.85 -15.07
N LEU A 44 -10.61 4.34 -14.47
CA LEU A 44 -11.37 5.04 -13.43
C LEU A 44 -10.72 4.98 -12.04
N SER A 45 -9.78 4.06 -11.86
CA SER A 45 -8.95 3.88 -10.68
C SER A 45 -7.63 4.66 -10.84
N ARG A 46 -6.54 4.11 -10.30
CA ARG A 46 -5.15 4.58 -10.44
C ARG A 46 -4.29 3.63 -11.29
N GLY A 47 -4.88 2.97 -12.28
CA GLY A 47 -4.13 2.19 -13.27
C GLY A 47 -3.44 0.92 -12.76
N GLY A 48 -3.71 0.47 -11.53
CA GLY A 48 -3.11 -0.74 -10.97
C GLY A 48 -3.36 -0.90 -9.46
N PRO A 49 -2.61 -1.81 -8.80
CA PRO A 49 -2.66 -1.99 -7.36
C PRO A 49 -2.22 -0.73 -6.61
N ILE A 50 -2.96 -0.37 -5.55
CA ILE A 50 -2.67 0.79 -4.70
C ILE A 50 -2.92 0.46 -3.23
N VAL A 51 -2.25 1.20 -2.34
CA VAL A 51 -2.50 1.17 -0.89
C VAL A 51 -2.87 2.58 -0.45
N TRP A 52 -3.88 2.70 0.39
CA TRP A 52 -4.26 3.99 0.99
C TRP A 52 -3.53 4.17 2.31
N MET A 53 -2.93 5.35 2.52
CA MET A 53 -2.31 5.73 3.79
C MET A 53 -2.73 7.14 4.22
N SER A 54 -2.64 7.44 5.51
CA SER A 54 -2.96 8.78 6.01
C SER A 54 -1.88 9.78 5.59
N GLU A 55 -2.24 11.05 5.39
CA GLU A 55 -1.24 12.09 5.08
C GLU A 55 -0.17 12.22 6.17
N THR A 56 -0.55 12.03 7.44
CA THR A 56 0.39 12.10 8.56
C THR A 56 1.43 10.98 8.46
N ASP A 57 0.99 9.74 8.22
CA ASP A 57 1.91 8.61 8.07
C ASP A 57 2.78 8.73 6.81
N ALA A 58 2.22 9.26 5.71
CA ALA A 58 2.96 9.51 4.47
C ALA A 58 4.08 10.54 4.70
N LYS A 59 3.75 11.67 5.32
CA LYS A 59 4.72 12.74 5.65
C LYS A 59 5.82 12.26 6.60
N ASP A 60 5.48 11.47 7.62
CA ASP A 60 6.45 10.88 8.54
C ASP A 60 7.47 9.98 7.83
N LEU A 61 7.05 9.30 6.76
CA LEU A 61 7.88 8.38 5.97
C LEU A 61 8.53 9.03 4.74
N GLY A 62 8.20 10.29 4.45
CA GLY A 62 8.68 10.98 3.24
C GLY A 62 8.11 10.41 1.93
N ILE A 63 6.87 9.90 1.97
CA ILE A 63 6.17 9.32 0.81
C ILE A 63 5.23 10.40 0.22
N GLU A 64 5.33 10.63 -1.08
CA GLU A 64 4.42 11.49 -1.83
C GLU A 64 3.23 10.70 -2.40
N ASP A 65 2.17 11.41 -2.81
CA ASP A 65 1.03 10.75 -3.45
C ASP A 65 1.48 10.06 -4.74
N ASN A 66 1.08 8.80 -4.89
CA ASN A 66 1.40 7.94 -6.03
C ASN A 66 2.87 7.46 -6.12
N ASP A 67 3.68 7.64 -5.07
CA ASP A 67 4.99 6.99 -4.97
C ASP A 67 4.89 5.47 -4.92
N TRP A 68 5.95 4.81 -5.39
CA TRP A 68 6.14 3.39 -5.18
C TRP A 68 6.48 3.12 -3.71
N ILE A 69 5.75 2.18 -3.10
CA ILE A 69 5.97 1.76 -1.71
C ILE A 69 6.16 0.24 -1.63
N GLU A 70 6.77 -0.20 -0.54
CA GLU A 70 6.89 -1.62 -0.18
C GLU A 70 6.19 -1.88 1.16
N VAL A 71 5.33 -2.89 1.22
CA VAL A 71 4.63 -3.32 2.44
C VAL A 71 4.99 -4.77 2.72
N PHE A 72 5.51 -5.05 3.91
CA PHE A 72 6.03 -6.36 4.29
C PHE A 72 5.79 -6.67 5.78
N ASN A 73 5.85 -7.95 6.16
CA ASN A 73 5.85 -8.41 7.55
C ASN A 73 6.54 -9.77 7.69
#